data_AF-A0A3D4QT57-F1
#
_entry.id   AF-A0A3D4QT57-F1
#
_cell.length_a   1.000
_cell.length_b   1.000
_cell.length_c   1.000
_cell.angle_alpha   90.00
_cell.angle_beta   90.00
_cell.angle_gamma   90.00
#
_symmetry.space_group_name_H-M   'P 1'
#
loop_
_entity.id
_entity.type
_entity.pdbx_description
1 polymer ?
#
loop_
_entity_poly.entity_id
_entity_poly.type
_entity_poly.pdbx_seq_one_letter_code
_entity_poly.pdbx_strand_id
1 'polypeptide(L)'
;GNPAPRFLLPSALVESSRLIGSESNHIKMALSLGQRSWDAIGFGLAEAGRDFQQGCRISLMTSLKRNEWMGVSSAQFQIYSMKRIFSEPEDLNNLLSIFYFKVFDVFLQEFMYNDNIIQDMVKEKPSLRDKSVNGQAVLTLEDTINYLKDSLIGTVVFVSTYEEAVLLLNRLMEENLLESIPVQYHQPYWGNGPSRNSVVLVPDYKQSPEKYYRTVITPGKEESFHSNLPVSLSNGHKRKHYQAWSDETMKDKKFSAQGFDLDRNQLGILYKWLRKLVPGRNIWLDGRQLLMDSQESTGFNWTGFQLLLGLEIFKELNFLTIDSGNQYIKIQCNKNPVSRQLDESQLVNYHRQWMLCHSINSNRQ
;
A
#
# COMPACT_ATOMS: atom_id res chain seq x y z
N GLY A 1 9.31 -39.14 -18.29
CA GLY A 1 9.34 -38.04 -17.29
C GLY A 1 10.75 -37.49 -17.22
N ASN A 2 10.92 -36.21 -17.55
CA ASN A 2 12.14 -35.43 -17.33
C ASN A 2 11.72 -33.95 -17.34
N PRO A 3 11.14 -33.43 -16.24
CA PRO A 3 10.68 -32.06 -16.20
C PRO A 3 11.87 -31.10 -16.40
N ALA A 4 11.62 -29.95 -17.02
CA ALA A 4 12.65 -28.94 -17.18
C ALA A 4 13.26 -28.56 -15.82
N PRO A 5 14.59 -28.39 -15.74
CA PRO A 5 15.24 -28.04 -14.49
C PRO A 5 14.71 -26.71 -13.98
N ARG A 6 14.51 -26.64 -12.66
CA ARG A 6 14.15 -25.42 -11.94
C ARG A 6 15.34 -24.95 -11.12
N PHE A 7 15.53 -23.65 -11.10
CA PHE A 7 16.62 -22.97 -10.41
C PHE A 7 16.04 -22.04 -9.36
N LEU A 8 16.69 -21.99 -8.21
CA LEU A 8 16.48 -20.95 -7.22
C LEU A 8 17.38 -19.77 -7.56
N LEU A 9 16.79 -18.60 -7.79
CA LEU A 9 17.50 -17.33 -7.79
C LEU A 9 17.29 -16.70 -6.42
N PRO A 10 18.30 -16.71 -5.53
CA PRO A 10 18.11 -16.34 -4.14
C PRO A 10 17.92 -14.84 -3.96
N SER A 11 18.37 -14.01 -4.90
CA SER A 11 18.21 -12.56 -4.88
C SER A 11 18.31 -11.99 -6.30
N ALA A 12 17.22 -11.38 -6.76
CA ALA A 12 17.11 -10.69 -8.04
C ALA A 12 16.52 -9.30 -7.79
N LEU A 13 17.13 -8.26 -8.37
CA LEU A 13 16.60 -6.90 -8.26
C LEU A 13 15.56 -6.66 -9.35
N VAL A 14 14.37 -6.19 -8.97
CA VAL A 14 13.32 -5.83 -9.93
C VAL A 14 13.67 -4.50 -10.60
N GLU A 15 13.86 -4.51 -11.91
CA GLU A 15 14.07 -3.30 -12.71
C GLU A 15 12.75 -2.77 -13.25
N SER A 16 11.82 -3.66 -13.60
CA SER A 16 10.45 -3.31 -13.93
C SER A 16 9.51 -4.49 -13.67
N SER A 17 8.24 -4.18 -13.43
CA SER A 17 7.17 -5.16 -13.20
C SER A 17 5.88 -4.61 -13.80
N ARG A 18 5.17 -5.45 -14.55
CA ARG A 18 3.88 -5.08 -15.15
C ARG A 18 2.98 -6.28 -15.31
N LEU A 19 1.68 -6.03 -15.25
CA LEU A 19 0.68 -7.04 -15.57
C LEU A 19 0.47 -7.13 -17.08
N ILE A 20 0.21 -8.34 -17.58
CA ILE A 20 -0.05 -8.63 -18.99
C ILE A 20 -1.21 -9.64 -19.13
N GLY A 21 -1.71 -9.79 -20.35
CA GLY A 21 -2.87 -10.63 -20.67
C GLY A 21 -4.18 -9.85 -20.63
N SER A 22 -5.23 -10.39 -21.26
CA SER A 22 -6.56 -9.77 -21.33
C SER A 22 -7.17 -9.52 -19.95
N GLU A 23 -6.90 -10.41 -19.00
CA GLU A 23 -7.38 -10.34 -17.62
C GLU A 23 -6.36 -9.72 -16.65
N SER A 24 -5.21 -9.24 -17.16
CA SER A 24 -4.10 -8.73 -16.32
C SER A 24 -3.64 -9.71 -15.23
N ASN A 25 -3.82 -11.02 -15.44
CA ASN A 25 -3.53 -12.07 -14.45
C ASN A 25 -2.11 -12.64 -14.56
N HIS A 26 -1.25 -12.08 -15.40
CA HIS A 26 0.12 -12.55 -15.60
C HIS A 26 1.08 -11.41 -15.31
N ILE A 27 2.26 -11.72 -14.79
CA ILE A 27 3.30 -10.73 -14.50
C ILE A 27 4.45 -10.87 -15.50
N LYS A 28 4.91 -9.74 -16.05
CA LYS A 28 6.15 -9.64 -16.81
C LYS A 28 7.10 -8.73 -16.04
N MET A 29 8.34 -9.18 -15.87
CA MET A 29 9.35 -8.46 -15.11
C MET A 29 10.65 -8.36 -15.91
N ALA A 30 11.42 -7.31 -15.64
CA ALA A 30 12.84 -7.26 -15.94
C ALA A 30 13.60 -7.37 -14.63
N LEU A 31 14.57 -8.29 -14.57
CA LEU A 31 15.30 -8.63 -13.36
C LEU A 31 16.79 -8.41 -13.57
N SER A 32 17.41 -7.62 -12.71
CA SER A 32 18.86 -7.47 -12.66
C SER A 32 19.48 -8.62 -11.89
N LEU A 33 20.41 -9.33 -12.54
CA LEU A 33 21.24 -10.39 -11.97
C LEU A 33 22.71 -10.09 -12.31
N GLY A 34 23.47 -9.61 -11.33
CA GLY A 34 24.84 -9.14 -11.55
C GLY A 34 24.85 -7.93 -12.48
N GLN A 35 25.50 -8.04 -13.64
CA GLN A 35 25.58 -6.97 -14.64
C GLN A 35 24.60 -7.15 -15.81
N ARG A 36 23.65 -8.10 -15.74
CA ARG A 36 22.71 -8.41 -16.83
C ARG A 36 21.27 -8.24 -16.38
N SER A 37 20.47 -7.64 -17.25
CA SER A 37 19.01 -7.64 -17.17
C SER A 37 18.44 -8.86 -17.87
N TRP A 38 17.45 -9.49 -17.24
CA TRP A 38 16.77 -10.69 -17.74
C TRP A 38 15.27 -10.47 -17.80
N ASP A 39 14.68 -10.82 -18.94
CA ASP A 39 13.22 -10.92 -19.06
C ASP A 39 12.71 -12.10 -18.22
N ALA A 40 11.59 -11.89 -17.55
CA ALA A 40 10.89 -12.91 -16.80
C ALA A 40 9.37 -12.82 -16.98
N ILE A 41 8.70 -13.97 -16.99
CA ILE A 41 7.24 -14.09 -17.09
C ILE A 41 6.70 -15.07 -16.05
N GLY A 42 5.66 -14.66 -15.34
CA GLY A 42 4.92 -15.47 -14.39
C GLY A 42 3.45 -15.55 -14.77
N PHE A 43 2.98 -16.74 -15.13
CA PHE A 43 1.57 -16.97 -15.45
C PHE A 43 0.76 -17.18 -14.18
N GLY A 44 -0.36 -16.46 -14.04
CA GLY A 44 -1.23 -16.51 -12.85
C GLY A 44 -0.60 -15.89 -11.59
N LEU A 45 0.48 -15.13 -11.74
CA LEU A 45 1.28 -14.59 -10.63
C LEU A 45 1.05 -13.09 -10.39
N ALA A 46 -0.06 -12.53 -10.89
CA ALA A 46 -0.40 -11.12 -10.71
C ALA A 46 -0.55 -10.75 -9.21
N GLU A 47 -1.29 -11.55 -8.45
CA GLU A 47 -1.52 -11.30 -7.03
C GLU A 47 -0.23 -11.42 -6.20
N ALA A 48 0.56 -12.46 -6.47
CA ALA A 48 1.85 -12.70 -5.80
C ALA A 48 2.85 -11.55 -5.99
N GLY A 49 2.76 -10.82 -7.11
CA GLY A 49 3.69 -9.75 -7.47
C GLY A 49 3.09 -8.36 -7.43
N ARG A 50 1.88 -8.22 -6.87
CA ARG A 50 1.12 -6.96 -6.78
C ARG A 50 1.96 -5.81 -6.23
N ASP A 51 2.81 -6.10 -5.26
CA ASP A 51 3.63 -5.11 -4.56
C ASP A 51 5.12 -5.21 -4.93
N PHE A 52 5.48 -5.88 -6.03
CA PHE A 52 6.87 -5.98 -6.50
C PHE A 52 7.18 -4.86 -7.50
N GLN A 53 7.50 -3.70 -6.95
CA GLN A 53 7.93 -2.52 -7.70
C GLN A 53 9.43 -2.54 -8.05
N GLN A 54 9.84 -1.64 -8.94
CA GLN A 54 11.24 -1.43 -9.25
C GLN A 54 12.05 -1.06 -7.99
N GLY A 55 13.24 -1.63 -7.88
CA GLY A 55 14.14 -1.52 -6.73
C GLY A 55 13.90 -2.56 -5.62
N CYS A 56 12.81 -3.33 -5.68
CA CYS A 56 12.58 -4.43 -4.74
C CYS A 56 13.48 -5.61 -5.08
N ARG A 57 14.03 -6.29 -4.05
CA ARG A 57 14.70 -7.60 -4.21
C ARG A 57 13.74 -8.75 -3.98
N ILE A 58 13.83 -9.76 -4.84
CA ILE A 58 12.98 -10.95 -4.79
C ILE A 58 13.78 -12.25 -4.94
N SER A 59 13.30 -13.30 -4.29
CA SER A 59 13.77 -14.67 -4.45
C SER A 59 12.79 -15.41 -5.35
N LEU A 60 13.29 -16.21 -6.30
CA LEU A 60 12.48 -16.80 -7.37
C LEU A 60 12.79 -18.28 -7.56
N MET A 61 11.75 -19.09 -7.74
CA MET A 61 11.87 -20.40 -8.38
C MET A 61 11.53 -20.25 -9.86
N THR A 62 12.46 -20.58 -10.74
CA THR A 62 12.34 -20.31 -12.18
C THR A 62 12.86 -21.46 -13.04
N SER A 63 12.52 -21.46 -14.32
CA SER A 63 13.22 -22.25 -15.35
C SER A 63 13.62 -21.35 -16.50
N LEU A 64 14.73 -21.65 -17.17
CA LEU A 64 15.13 -20.94 -18.36
C LEU A 64 14.34 -21.45 -19.58
N LYS A 65 13.73 -20.53 -20.30
CA LYS A 65 13.00 -20.79 -21.55
C LYS A 65 13.61 -19.96 -22.68
N ARG A 66 13.50 -20.47 -23.90
CA ARG A 66 13.75 -19.67 -25.10
C ARG A 66 12.44 -18.97 -25.47
N ASN A 67 12.47 -17.66 -25.58
CA ASN A 67 11.40 -16.86 -26.15
C ASN A 67 11.77 -16.54 -27.60
N GLU A 68 10.89 -16.89 -28.55
CA GLU A 68 11.08 -16.59 -29.97
C GLU A 68 9.97 -15.63 -30.41
N TRP A 69 10.35 -14.41 -30.75
CA TRP A 69 9.42 -13.36 -31.17
C TRP A 69 9.94 -12.65 -32.41
N MET A 70 9.14 -12.64 -33.49
CA MET A 70 9.48 -12.01 -34.77
C MET A 70 10.87 -12.44 -35.31
N GLY A 71 11.23 -13.72 -35.14
CA GLY A 71 12.51 -14.27 -35.59
C GLY A 71 13.71 -14.00 -34.66
N VAL A 72 13.53 -13.25 -33.56
CA VAL A 72 14.56 -13.03 -32.54
C VAL A 72 14.35 -14.03 -31.40
N SER A 73 15.40 -14.78 -31.07
CA SER A 73 15.43 -15.69 -29.92
C SER A 73 16.14 -15.03 -28.74
N SER A 74 15.48 -14.98 -27.58
CA SER A 74 16.09 -14.54 -26.32
C SER A 74 15.88 -15.57 -25.22
N ALA A 75 16.75 -15.56 -24.21
CA ALA A 75 16.56 -16.36 -23.01
C ALA A 75 15.66 -15.60 -22.02
N GLN A 76 14.65 -16.28 -21.47
CA GLN A 76 13.67 -15.69 -20.56
C GLN A 76 13.43 -16.63 -19.39
N PHE A 77 13.25 -16.06 -18.19
CA PHE A 77 12.83 -16.81 -17.02
C PHE A 77 11.32 -17.05 -17.03
N GLN A 78 10.91 -18.30 -16.86
CA GLN A 78 9.55 -18.63 -16.48
C GLN A 78 9.48 -18.79 -14.95
N ILE A 79 8.78 -17.86 -14.29
CA ILE A 79 8.62 -17.80 -12.85
C ILE A 79 7.53 -18.79 -12.42
N TYR A 80 7.82 -19.60 -11.40
CA TYR A 80 6.85 -20.50 -10.76
C TYR A 80 6.41 -19.99 -9.39
N SER A 81 7.32 -19.35 -8.65
CA SER A 81 7.03 -18.74 -7.36
C SER A 81 8.02 -17.62 -7.10
N MET A 82 7.60 -16.65 -6.29
CA MET A 82 8.39 -15.48 -5.97
C MET A 82 8.06 -14.93 -4.59
N LYS A 83 9.05 -14.31 -3.95
CA LYS A 83 8.95 -13.78 -2.60
C LYS A 83 9.85 -12.56 -2.46
N ARG A 84 9.38 -11.49 -1.82
CA ARG A 84 10.22 -10.35 -1.43
C ARG A 84 11.28 -10.76 -0.42
N ILE A 85 12.46 -10.18 -0.54
CA ILE A 85 13.58 -10.37 0.39
C ILE A 85 13.84 -9.04 1.08
N PHE A 86 14.23 -9.12 2.35
CA PHE A 86 14.71 -8.00 3.14
C PHE A 86 16.09 -8.40 3.66
N SER A 87 17.14 -7.93 2.98
CA SER A 87 18.53 -8.20 3.36
C SER A 87 19.19 -6.96 3.94
N GLU A 88 18.79 -5.78 3.48
CA GLU A 88 19.35 -4.50 3.89
C GLU A 88 18.24 -3.51 4.25
N PRO A 89 18.52 -2.49 5.09
CA PRO A 89 17.54 -1.44 5.41
C PRO A 89 16.92 -0.77 4.18
N GLU A 90 17.66 -0.71 3.07
CA GLU A 90 17.16 -0.16 1.81
C GLU A 90 15.99 -0.97 1.21
N ASP A 91 15.94 -2.28 1.44
CA ASP A 91 14.81 -3.11 0.97
C ASP A 91 13.51 -2.75 1.73
N LEU A 92 13.65 -2.37 3.00
CA LEU A 92 12.55 -1.88 3.82
C LEU A 92 12.15 -0.46 3.40
N ASN A 93 13.12 0.44 3.16
CA ASN A 93 12.84 1.77 2.60
C ASN A 93 12.10 1.65 1.26
N ASN A 94 12.50 0.71 0.40
CA ASN A 94 11.79 0.46 -0.85
C ASN A 94 10.34 0.03 -0.63
N LEU A 95 10.07 -0.88 0.32
CA LEU A 95 8.70 -1.28 0.67
C LEU A 95 7.87 -0.07 1.12
N LEU A 96 8.43 0.75 2.00
CA LEU A 96 7.77 1.90 2.61
C LEU A 96 7.63 3.10 1.65
N SER A 97 8.45 3.18 0.61
CA SER A 97 8.40 4.28 -0.38
C SER A 97 7.05 4.43 -1.07
N ILE A 98 6.26 3.36 -1.14
CA ILE A 98 4.90 3.37 -1.72
C ILE A 98 3.77 3.46 -0.69
N PHE A 99 4.09 3.54 0.60
CA PHE A 99 3.11 3.45 1.68
C PHE A 99 1.94 4.42 1.48
N TYR A 100 2.24 5.70 1.23
CA TYR A 100 1.22 6.73 1.03
C TYR A 100 0.42 6.56 -0.27
N PHE A 101 0.97 5.94 -1.31
CA PHE A 101 0.19 5.56 -2.49
C PHE A 101 -0.82 4.46 -2.13
N LYS A 102 -0.40 3.49 -1.31
CA LYS A 102 -1.27 2.41 -0.84
C LYS A 102 -2.35 2.88 0.13
N VAL A 103 -2.07 3.89 0.95
CA VAL A 103 -3.12 4.59 1.72
C VAL A 103 -4.12 5.27 0.80
N PHE A 104 -3.64 5.93 -0.26
CA PHE A 104 -4.52 6.57 -1.23
C PHE A 104 -5.43 5.56 -1.95
N ASP A 105 -4.93 4.36 -2.28
CA ASP A 105 -5.74 3.30 -2.89
C ASP A 105 -6.95 2.95 -2.02
N VAL A 106 -6.75 2.74 -0.71
CA VAL A 106 -7.86 2.44 0.23
C VAL A 106 -8.79 3.63 0.37
N PHE A 107 -8.25 4.83 0.58
CA PHE A 107 -9.02 6.07 0.68
C PHE A 107 -9.92 6.28 -0.55
N LEU A 108 -9.38 6.09 -1.76
CA LEU A 108 -10.12 6.25 -3.01
C LEU A 108 -11.18 5.16 -3.18
N GLN A 109 -10.88 3.91 -2.82
CA GLN A 109 -11.89 2.84 -2.82
C GLN A 109 -13.01 3.08 -1.81
N GLU A 110 -12.71 3.67 -0.66
CA GLU A 110 -13.76 4.10 0.26
C GLU A 110 -14.61 5.18 -0.41
N PHE A 111 -14.01 6.25 -0.94
CA PHE A 111 -14.72 7.32 -1.64
C PHE A 111 -15.64 6.81 -2.77
N MET A 112 -15.12 5.99 -3.70
CA MET A 112 -15.85 5.56 -4.90
C MET A 112 -17.07 4.68 -4.62
N TYR A 113 -17.07 3.94 -3.50
CA TYR A 113 -18.13 2.99 -3.16
C TYR A 113 -18.92 3.42 -1.92
N ASN A 114 -18.80 4.68 -1.49
CA ASN A 114 -19.50 5.24 -0.33
C ASN A 114 -20.85 5.86 -0.70
N ASP A 115 -21.77 5.04 -1.22
CA ASP A 115 -23.20 5.31 -1.04
C ASP A 115 -23.54 5.00 0.44
N ASN A 116 -23.41 6.02 1.31
CA ASN A 116 -23.89 6.11 2.71
C ASN A 116 -22.92 5.93 3.90
N ILE A 117 -21.66 5.53 3.75
CA ILE A 117 -20.78 5.32 4.94
C ILE A 117 -20.57 6.59 5.77
N ILE A 118 -20.41 7.76 5.16
CA ILE A 118 -20.27 9.02 5.90
C ILE A 118 -21.56 9.42 6.61
N GLN A 119 -22.73 9.12 6.02
CA GLN A 119 -23.99 9.39 6.71
C GLN A 119 -24.15 8.48 7.92
N ASP A 120 -23.69 7.24 7.87
CA ASP A 120 -23.77 6.31 8.98
C ASP A 120 -22.74 6.63 10.08
N MET A 121 -21.51 7.03 9.73
CA MET A 121 -20.51 7.50 10.71
C MET A 121 -20.93 8.80 11.42
N VAL A 122 -21.68 9.69 10.75
CA VAL A 122 -22.15 10.96 11.32
C VAL A 122 -23.50 10.80 12.06
N LYS A 123 -24.35 9.85 11.66
CA LYS A 123 -25.62 9.54 12.36
C LYS A 123 -25.43 8.62 13.56
N GLU A 124 -24.44 7.74 13.55
CA GLU A 124 -23.94 7.12 14.78
C GLU A 124 -23.21 8.18 15.60
N LYS A 125 -23.96 8.95 16.40
CA LYS A 125 -23.41 9.38 17.69
C LYS A 125 -22.75 8.14 18.32
N PRO A 126 -21.63 8.27 19.04
CA PRO A 126 -21.07 7.18 19.83
C PRO A 126 -22.03 6.87 20.98
N SER A 127 -23.19 6.29 20.67
CA SER A 127 -24.01 5.55 21.60
C SER A 127 -23.18 4.33 21.94
N LEU A 128 -22.38 4.49 23.00
CA LEU A 128 -22.03 3.43 23.95
C LEU A 128 -22.07 2.05 23.28
N ARG A 129 -21.13 1.79 22.36
CA ARG A 129 -20.87 0.41 21.93
C ARG A 129 -20.56 -0.34 23.22
N ASP A 130 -21.33 -1.39 23.46
CA ASP A 130 -21.33 -2.19 24.68
C ASP A 130 -19.95 -2.24 25.33
N LYS A 131 -19.87 -1.69 26.55
CA LYS A 131 -18.81 -2.03 27.50
C LYS A 131 -18.95 -3.51 27.85
N SER A 132 -18.39 -4.40 27.04
CA SER A 132 -17.75 -5.66 27.45
C SER A 132 -17.57 -6.60 26.27
N VAL A 133 -16.34 -6.68 25.73
CA VAL A 133 -15.83 -7.94 25.22
C VAL A 133 -14.39 -8.10 25.72
N ASN A 134 -14.28 -8.81 26.85
CA ASN A 134 -13.10 -9.49 27.40
C ASN A 134 -11.75 -8.80 27.21
N GLY A 135 -11.29 -8.11 28.27
CA GLY A 135 -9.87 -7.82 28.55
C GLY A 135 -9.01 -7.56 27.31
N GLN A 136 -9.05 -6.34 26.79
CA GLN A 136 -8.04 -5.84 25.85
C GLN A 136 -6.68 -5.89 26.57
N ALA A 137 -5.97 -7.01 26.44
CA ALA A 137 -4.62 -7.10 26.93
C ALA A 137 -3.78 -6.17 26.04
N VAL A 138 -3.26 -5.12 26.64
CA VAL A 138 -2.27 -4.25 26.02
C VAL A 138 -1.00 -5.07 25.87
N LEU A 139 -0.56 -5.28 24.64
CA LEU A 139 0.71 -5.94 24.34
C LEU A 139 1.79 -4.88 24.16
N THR A 140 3.02 -5.15 24.57
CA THR A 140 4.17 -4.34 24.12
C THR A 140 4.57 -4.73 22.70
N LEU A 141 5.48 -3.96 22.08
CA LEU A 141 6.11 -4.36 20.83
C LEU A 141 6.83 -5.71 20.97
N GLU A 142 7.52 -5.91 22.09
CA GLU A 142 8.23 -7.16 22.36
C GLU A 142 7.28 -8.35 22.54
N ASP A 143 6.16 -8.16 23.23
CA ASP A 143 5.14 -9.20 23.36
C ASP A 143 4.57 -9.60 22.00
N THR A 144 4.42 -8.65 21.08
CA THR A 144 3.94 -8.92 19.73
C THR A 144 4.95 -9.72 18.92
N ILE A 145 6.24 -9.36 19.01
CA ILE A 145 7.32 -10.12 18.38
C ILE A 145 7.37 -11.55 18.92
N ASN A 146 7.27 -11.72 20.25
CA ASN A 146 7.21 -13.03 20.88
C ASN A 146 5.97 -13.82 20.45
N TYR A 147 4.81 -13.17 20.36
CA TYR A 147 3.59 -13.80 19.88
C TYR A 147 3.72 -14.29 18.43
N LEU A 148 4.41 -13.53 17.57
CA LEU A 148 4.68 -13.91 16.18
C LEU A 148 5.71 -15.06 16.06
N LYS A 149 6.64 -15.17 17.02
CA LYS A 149 7.61 -16.28 17.12
C LYS A 149 6.96 -17.56 17.64
N ASP A 150 6.16 -17.44 18.69
CA ASP A 150 5.59 -18.58 19.42
C ASP A 150 4.36 -19.17 18.74
N SER A 151 3.53 -18.33 18.13
CA SER A 151 2.35 -18.77 17.39
C SER A 151 2.76 -19.20 15.98
N LEU A 152 2.70 -20.49 15.66
CA LEU A 152 3.11 -20.98 14.33
C LEU A 152 2.21 -20.50 13.18
N ILE A 153 0.91 -20.26 13.47
CA ILE A 153 -0.11 -19.81 12.51
C ILE A 153 -1.22 -19.04 13.22
N GLY A 154 -1.98 -18.25 12.47
CA GLY A 154 -3.28 -17.70 12.84
C GLY A 154 -3.23 -16.24 13.31
N THR A 155 -2.07 -15.59 13.23
CA THR A 155 -1.86 -14.22 13.72
C THR A 155 -1.58 -13.26 12.58
N VAL A 156 -2.26 -12.11 12.58
CA VAL A 156 -1.89 -11.00 11.71
C VAL A 156 -1.67 -9.73 12.51
N VAL A 157 -0.67 -8.96 12.11
CA VAL A 157 -0.49 -7.59 12.58
C VAL A 157 -0.95 -6.65 11.48
N PHE A 158 -1.95 -5.82 11.77
CA PHE A 158 -2.42 -4.78 10.87
C PHE A 158 -1.82 -3.45 11.27
N VAL A 159 -1.28 -2.70 10.30
CA VAL A 159 -0.65 -1.40 10.55
C VAL A 159 -1.08 -0.41 9.47
N SER A 160 -1.59 0.75 9.86
CA SER A 160 -2.24 1.72 8.97
C SER A 160 -1.49 3.04 8.85
N THR A 161 -0.51 3.30 9.71
CA THR A 161 0.33 4.51 9.69
C THR A 161 1.79 4.21 9.41
N TYR A 162 2.47 5.20 8.84
CA TYR A 162 3.85 5.05 8.39
C TYR A 162 4.81 4.83 9.56
N GLU A 163 4.63 5.58 10.64
CA GLU A 163 5.51 5.54 11.82
C GLU A 163 5.45 4.18 12.51
N GLU A 164 4.25 3.63 12.68
CA GLU A 164 4.05 2.32 13.29
C GLU A 164 4.55 1.20 12.36
N ALA A 165 4.44 1.37 11.03
CA ALA A 165 5.00 0.43 10.06
C ALA A 165 6.53 0.42 10.12
N VAL A 166 7.17 1.59 10.17
CA VAL A 166 8.62 1.72 10.34
C VAL A 166 9.07 1.04 11.64
N LEU A 167 8.38 1.30 12.76
CA LEU A 167 8.73 0.73 14.05
C LEU A 167 8.68 -0.80 14.04
N LEU A 168 7.55 -1.37 13.60
CA LEU A 168 7.35 -2.82 13.57
C LEU A 168 8.33 -3.51 12.60
N LEU A 169 8.49 -2.97 11.39
CA LEU A 169 9.26 -3.64 10.35
C LEU A 169 10.76 -3.61 10.63
N ASN A 170 11.29 -2.53 11.23
CA ASN A 170 12.67 -2.51 11.69
C ASN A 170 12.90 -3.56 12.77
N ARG A 171 12.00 -3.67 13.75
CA ARG A 171 12.09 -4.70 14.80
C ARG A 171 12.03 -6.12 14.22
N LEU A 172 11.15 -6.37 13.24
CA LEU A 172 11.09 -7.67 12.55
C LEU A 172 12.35 -7.97 11.73
N MET A 173 13.01 -6.95 11.17
CA MET A 173 14.27 -7.10 10.44
C MET A 173 15.41 -7.47 11.40
N GLU A 174 15.53 -6.78 12.54
CA GLU A 174 16.53 -7.08 13.59
C GLU A 174 16.43 -8.53 14.09
N GLU A 175 15.21 -9.06 14.18
CA GLU A 175 14.91 -10.41 14.64
C GLU A 175 14.92 -11.47 13.52
N ASN A 176 15.31 -11.10 12.29
CA ASN A 176 15.26 -11.96 11.09
C ASN A 176 13.90 -12.61 10.81
N LEU A 177 12.80 -11.96 11.22
CA LEU A 177 11.45 -12.46 11.05
C LEU A 177 10.83 -12.12 9.70
N LEU A 178 11.37 -11.12 8.98
CA LEU A 178 10.87 -10.75 7.64
C LEU A 178 11.05 -11.85 6.59
N GLU A 179 11.90 -12.85 6.85
CA GLU A 179 11.99 -14.04 6.01
C GLU A 179 10.81 -15.01 6.23
N SER A 180 10.36 -15.18 7.47
CA SER A 180 9.32 -16.16 7.80
C SER A 180 7.93 -15.54 7.81
N ILE A 181 7.82 -14.24 8.03
CA ILE A 181 6.57 -13.49 8.16
C ILE A 181 6.36 -12.63 6.91
N PRO A 182 5.47 -13.04 5.98
CA PRO A 182 5.11 -12.23 4.84
C PRO A 182 4.58 -10.84 5.25
N VAL A 183 5.03 -9.81 4.52
CA VAL A 183 4.53 -8.44 4.60
C VAL A 183 3.83 -8.07 3.29
N GLN A 184 2.58 -7.62 3.34
CA GLN A 184 1.78 -7.24 2.17
C GLN A 184 1.02 -5.94 2.42
N TYR A 185 0.66 -5.24 1.34
CA TYR A 185 -0.33 -4.17 1.42
C TYR A 185 -1.76 -4.70 1.22
N HIS A 186 -2.73 -4.08 1.89
CA HIS A 186 -4.18 -4.25 1.75
C HIS A 186 -4.75 -5.60 2.19
N GLN A 187 -4.22 -6.70 1.64
CA GLN A 187 -4.73 -8.05 1.86
C GLN A 187 -3.60 -9.08 1.87
N PRO A 188 -3.77 -10.18 2.60
CA PRO A 188 -2.81 -11.28 2.56
C PRO A 188 -2.88 -12.02 1.22
N TYR A 189 -1.73 -12.51 0.75
CA TYR A 189 -1.66 -13.36 -0.43
C TYR A 189 -1.94 -14.82 -0.05
N TRP A 190 -3.00 -15.40 -0.63
CA TRP A 190 -3.42 -16.79 -0.34
C TRP A 190 -2.35 -17.83 -0.63
N GLY A 191 -1.51 -17.60 -1.63
CA GLY A 191 -0.44 -18.52 -2.01
C GLY A 191 0.67 -18.65 -0.94
N ASN A 192 0.69 -17.80 0.09
CA ASN A 192 1.57 -17.96 1.25
C ASN A 192 1.14 -19.10 2.19
N GLY A 193 -0.06 -19.65 2.00
CA GLY A 193 -0.69 -20.64 2.87
C GLY A 193 -1.71 -19.99 3.81
N PRO A 194 -2.90 -20.60 3.99
CA PRO A 194 -3.92 -20.07 4.88
C PRO A 194 -3.41 -20.01 6.32
N SER A 195 -3.78 -18.94 7.03
CA SER A 195 -3.43 -18.73 8.43
C SER A 195 -1.92 -18.62 8.71
N ARG A 196 -1.03 -18.51 7.73
CA ARG A 196 0.37 -18.18 8.03
C ARG A 196 0.45 -16.81 8.70
N ASN A 197 1.27 -16.66 9.72
CA ASN A 197 1.47 -15.35 10.35
C ASN A 197 1.90 -14.31 9.31
N SER A 198 1.40 -13.09 9.42
CA SER A 198 1.66 -12.04 8.43
C SER A 198 1.58 -10.65 9.03
N VAL A 199 2.18 -9.69 8.33
CA VAL A 199 1.95 -8.26 8.53
C VAL A 199 1.20 -7.73 7.31
N VAL A 200 0.06 -7.07 7.54
CA VAL A 200 -0.67 -6.37 6.49
C VAL A 200 -0.62 -4.87 6.76
N LEU A 201 0.01 -4.16 5.84
CA LEU A 201 0.10 -2.70 5.83
C LEU A 201 -1.14 -2.13 5.13
N VAL A 202 -1.73 -1.09 5.70
CA VAL A 202 -2.91 -0.38 5.18
C VAL A 202 -4.02 -1.38 4.80
N PRO A 203 -4.61 -2.12 5.77
CA PRO A 203 -5.60 -3.15 5.48
C PRO A 203 -6.82 -2.58 4.75
N ASP A 204 -7.30 -3.28 3.72
CA ASP A 204 -8.54 -2.94 3.02
C ASP A 204 -9.70 -3.76 3.57
N TYR A 205 -10.43 -3.20 4.53
CA TYR A 205 -11.54 -3.88 5.20
C TYR A 205 -12.69 -4.29 4.30
N LYS A 206 -12.85 -3.69 3.11
CA LYS A 206 -13.91 -4.10 2.17
C LYS A 206 -13.67 -5.51 1.63
N GLN A 207 -12.42 -5.97 1.61
CA GLN A 207 -12.04 -7.32 1.17
C GLN A 207 -11.98 -8.34 2.32
N SER A 208 -12.24 -7.88 3.54
CA SER A 208 -12.21 -8.66 4.79
C SER A 208 -10.88 -9.42 4.98
N PRO A 209 -9.71 -8.74 4.97
CA PRO A 209 -8.39 -9.37 5.09
C PRO A 209 -8.22 -10.14 6.40
N GLU A 210 -8.98 -9.81 7.43
CA GLU A 210 -8.94 -10.43 8.75
C GLU A 210 -9.57 -11.83 8.81
N LYS A 211 -10.36 -12.23 7.79
CA LYS A 211 -11.11 -13.50 7.81
C LYS A 211 -10.25 -14.75 7.88
N TYR A 212 -8.96 -14.64 7.57
CA TYR A 212 -8.01 -15.76 7.58
C TYR A 212 -7.29 -15.96 8.92
N TYR A 213 -7.54 -15.07 9.89
CA TYR A 213 -6.80 -14.99 11.14
C TYR A 213 -7.70 -15.12 12.35
N ARG A 214 -7.23 -15.92 13.31
CA ARG A 214 -7.87 -16.09 14.62
C ARG A 214 -7.49 -14.95 15.57
N THR A 215 -6.26 -14.45 15.44
CA THR A 215 -5.72 -13.35 16.22
C THR A 215 -5.35 -12.19 15.30
N VAL A 216 -5.85 -11.01 15.62
CA VAL A 216 -5.46 -9.74 15.00
C VAL A 216 -4.82 -8.87 16.06
N ILE A 217 -3.66 -8.30 15.73
CA ILE A 217 -2.93 -7.34 16.55
C ILE A 217 -2.91 -6.02 15.78
N THR A 218 -3.23 -4.91 16.45
CA THR A 218 -3.20 -3.57 15.86
C THR A 218 -2.43 -2.61 16.77
N PRO A 219 -1.69 -1.63 16.24
CA PRO A 219 -1.17 -0.52 17.04
C PRO A 219 -2.30 0.15 17.83
N GLY A 220 -2.09 0.38 19.13
CA GLY A 220 -3.11 0.99 19.97
C GLY A 220 -3.40 2.46 19.61
N LYS A 221 -2.44 3.16 18.99
CA LYS A 221 -2.67 4.52 18.47
C LYS A 221 -3.64 4.53 17.28
N GLU A 222 -3.75 3.43 16.54
CA GLU A 222 -4.50 3.34 15.28
C GLU A 222 -5.95 2.89 15.46
N GLU A 223 -6.52 3.05 16.65
CA GLU A 223 -7.89 2.61 16.95
C GLU A 223 -8.92 3.14 15.94
N SER A 224 -8.78 4.39 15.50
CA SER A 224 -9.69 5.00 14.52
C SER A 224 -9.66 4.30 13.14
N PHE A 225 -8.47 3.88 12.68
CA PHE A 225 -8.27 3.17 11.41
C PHE A 225 -8.80 1.73 11.45
N HIS A 226 -8.90 1.13 12.64
CA HIS A 226 -9.33 -0.25 12.83
C HIS A 226 -10.77 -0.37 13.37
N SER A 227 -11.51 0.73 13.40
CA SER A 227 -12.89 0.80 13.91
C SER A 227 -13.89 -0.11 13.18
N ASN A 228 -13.58 -0.47 11.93
CA ASN A 228 -14.38 -1.37 11.09
C ASN A 228 -13.98 -2.85 11.21
N LEU A 229 -13.02 -3.20 12.06
CA LEU A 229 -12.59 -4.59 12.25
C LEU A 229 -13.73 -5.45 12.82
N PRO A 230 -14.21 -6.49 12.10
CA PRO A 230 -15.27 -7.34 12.61
C PRO A 230 -14.81 -8.15 13.82
N VAL A 231 -15.64 -8.25 14.87
CA VAL A 231 -15.31 -8.97 16.11
C VAL A 231 -15.63 -10.47 16.02
N SER A 232 -16.59 -10.84 15.16
CA SER A 232 -17.12 -12.21 15.06
C SER A 232 -16.54 -12.97 13.86
N LEU A 233 -16.19 -14.24 14.06
CA LEU A 233 -15.87 -15.16 12.98
C LEU A 233 -17.16 -15.78 12.42
N SER A 234 -17.14 -16.23 11.17
CA SER A 234 -18.27 -16.89 10.49
C SER A 234 -18.82 -18.12 11.23
N ASN A 235 -18.02 -18.72 12.11
CA ASN A 235 -18.34 -19.96 12.80
C ASN A 235 -18.84 -19.72 14.24
N GLY A 236 -19.16 -18.47 14.61
CA GLY A 236 -19.63 -18.10 15.95
C GLY A 236 -18.55 -17.97 17.02
N HIS A 237 -17.29 -18.34 16.73
CA HIS A 237 -16.16 -18.07 17.61
C HIS A 237 -15.76 -16.58 17.57
N LYS A 238 -15.35 -16.04 18.73
CA LYS A 238 -14.81 -14.67 18.81
C LYS A 238 -13.37 -14.63 18.32
N ARG A 239 -13.08 -13.67 17.44
CA ARG A 239 -11.70 -13.33 17.08
C ARG A 239 -11.00 -12.70 18.28
N LYS A 240 -9.73 -13.05 18.49
CA LYS A 240 -8.89 -12.35 19.48
C LYS A 240 -8.36 -11.09 18.84
N HIS A 241 -8.61 -9.93 19.47
CA HIS A 241 -8.06 -8.65 19.05
C HIS A 241 -7.21 -8.08 20.19
N TYR A 242 -5.95 -7.80 19.90
CA TYR A 242 -5.03 -7.16 20.84
C TYR A 242 -4.62 -5.78 20.32
N GLN A 243 -4.62 -4.80 21.20
CA GLN A 243 -3.99 -3.51 20.94
C GLN A 243 -2.55 -3.56 21.46
N ALA A 244 -1.60 -3.20 20.61
CA ALA A 244 -0.18 -3.29 20.93
C ALA A 244 0.49 -1.90 20.98
N TRP A 245 1.55 -1.80 21.79
CA TRP A 245 2.38 -0.61 22.02
C TRP A 245 1.58 0.69 22.25
N SER A 246 0.49 0.59 23.01
CA SER A 246 -0.19 1.75 23.58
C SER A 246 0.43 2.14 24.91
N ASP A 247 1.18 3.24 24.96
CA ASP A 247 1.49 3.86 26.24
C ASP A 247 0.20 4.44 26.83
N GLU A 248 -0.09 4.14 28.11
CA GLU A 248 -1.29 4.65 28.82
C GLU A 248 -1.36 6.19 28.86
N THR A 249 -0.24 6.88 28.62
CA THR A 249 -0.13 8.35 28.56
C THR A 249 -0.53 8.96 27.21
N MET A 250 -0.87 8.14 26.20
CA MET A 250 -1.00 8.57 24.80
C MET A 250 -2.43 8.55 24.24
N LYS A 251 -3.45 8.27 25.05
CA LYS A 251 -4.86 8.20 24.60
C LYS A 251 -5.40 9.49 23.96
N ASP A 252 -4.70 10.62 24.12
CA ASP A 252 -5.09 11.93 23.59
C ASP A 252 -4.16 12.49 22.49
N LYS A 253 -3.16 11.76 22.01
CA LYS A 253 -2.30 12.27 20.92
C LYS A 253 -2.93 12.02 19.55
N LYS A 254 -3.50 13.09 18.99
CA LYS A 254 -3.97 13.16 17.60
C LYS A 254 -2.84 12.81 16.62
N PHE A 255 -3.18 12.14 15.53
CA PHE A 255 -2.22 11.84 14.46
C PHE A 255 -1.74 13.13 13.80
N SER A 256 -0.44 13.18 13.51
CA SER A 256 0.11 14.22 12.65
C SER A 256 -0.61 14.15 11.31
N ALA A 257 -1.13 15.29 10.84
CA ALA A 257 -1.67 15.35 9.48
C ALA A 257 -0.60 15.32 8.40
N GLN A 258 0.67 15.41 8.79
CA GLN A 258 1.79 15.41 7.87
C GLN A 258 1.72 14.21 6.94
N GLY A 259 1.53 14.48 5.66
CA GLY A 259 1.46 13.46 4.61
C GLY A 259 0.05 13.04 4.20
N PHE A 260 -0.99 13.53 4.88
CA PHE A 260 -2.40 13.36 4.52
C PHE A 260 -3.09 14.67 4.20
N ASP A 261 -2.67 15.79 4.80
CA ASP A 261 -3.27 17.10 4.55
C ASP A 261 -2.96 17.64 3.16
N LEU A 262 -3.94 18.32 2.58
CA LEU A 262 -3.76 19.04 1.32
C LEU A 262 -4.54 20.36 1.36
N ASP A 263 -3.83 21.47 1.40
CA ASP A 263 -4.41 22.82 1.45
C ASP A 263 -4.46 23.52 0.08
N ARG A 264 -5.12 24.68 0.03
CA ARG A 264 -5.26 25.47 -1.20
C ARG A 264 -3.92 25.99 -1.73
N ASN A 265 -2.99 26.33 -0.86
CA ASN A 265 -1.68 26.83 -1.25
C ASN A 265 -0.85 25.71 -1.90
N GLN A 266 -0.82 24.54 -1.27
CA GLN A 266 -0.23 23.30 -1.77
C GLN A 266 -0.82 22.94 -3.14
N LEU A 267 -2.14 22.89 -3.29
CA LEU A 267 -2.79 22.69 -4.60
C LEU A 267 -2.32 23.73 -5.63
N GLY A 268 -2.20 25.00 -5.22
CA GLY A 268 -1.67 26.06 -6.08
C GLY A 268 -0.23 25.81 -6.54
N ILE A 269 0.65 25.34 -5.66
CA ILE A 269 2.04 24.97 -5.98
C ILE A 269 2.06 23.82 -7.00
N LEU A 270 1.32 22.75 -6.70
CA LEU A 270 1.26 21.56 -7.57
C LEU A 270 0.72 21.91 -8.96
N TYR A 271 -0.38 22.65 -9.03
CA TYR A 271 -0.99 23.04 -10.31
C TYR A 271 -0.09 23.96 -11.14
N LYS A 272 0.58 24.93 -10.50
CA LYS A 272 1.55 25.81 -11.19
C LYS A 272 2.70 25.03 -11.78
N TRP A 273 3.21 24.01 -11.07
CA TRP A 273 4.24 23.13 -11.60
C TRP A 273 3.73 22.34 -12.81
N LEU A 274 2.59 21.67 -12.70
CA LEU A 274 1.99 20.91 -13.81
C LEU A 274 1.77 21.77 -15.06
N ARG A 275 1.36 23.03 -14.90
CA ARG A 275 1.16 23.99 -16.00
C ARG A 275 2.46 24.44 -16.69
N LYS A 276 3.62 24.31 -16.04
CA LYS A 276 4.92 24.64 -16.62
C LYS A 276 5.52 23.51 -17.45
N LEU A 277 4.93 22.31 -17.38
CA LEU A 277 5.43 21.15 -18.10
C LEU A 277 5.23 21.32 -19.61
N VAL A 278 6.29 21.03 -20.36
CA VAL A 278 6.30 21.06 -21.83
C VAL A 278 5.80 19.71 -22.36
N PRO A 279 5.07 19.67 -23.49
CA PRO A 279 4.71 18.40 -24.14
C PRO A 279 5.93 17.48 -24.32
N GLY A 280 5.82 16.24 -23.85
CA GLY A 280 6.91 15.26 -23.84
C GLY A 280 7.67 15.18 -22.51
N ARG A 281 7.57 16.18 -21.64
CA ARG A 281 8.03 16.16 -20.24
C ARG A 281 6.87 16.03 -19.23
N ASN A 282 5.71 15.64 -19.73
CA ASN A 282 4.49 15.44 -18.97
C ASN A 282 4.11 13.95 -18.94
N ILE A 283 5.12 13.08 -19.05
CA ILE A 283 5.00 11.62 -19.10
C ILE A 283 6.02 11.06 -18.11
N TRP A 284 5.55 10.18 -17.22
CA TRP A 284 6.36 9.48 -16.22
C TRP A 284 6.16 7.99 -16.33
N LEU A 285 7.12 7.19 -15.90
CA LEU A 285 7.03 5.72 -15.91
C LEU A 285 6.01 5.20 -14.88
N ASP A 286 6.05 5.75 -13.67
CA ASP A 286 5.17 5.39 -12.56
C ASP A 286 4.92 6.60 -11.63
N GLY A 287 4.09 6.40 -10.61
CA GLY A 287 3.76 7.44 -9.63
C GLY A 287 4.95 7.89 -8.77
N ARG A 288 5.98 7.05 -8.59
CA ARG A 288 7.16 7.40 -7.80
C ARG A 288 8.07 8.35 -8.57
N GLN A 289 8.27 8.11 -9.87
CA GLN A 289 9.00 9.05 -10.71
C GLN A 289 8.30 10.41 -10.77
N LEU A 290 6.97 10.40 -10.91
CA LEU A 290 6.18 11.63 -10.85
C LEU A 290 6.35 12.36 -9.50
N LEU A 291 6.36 11.61 -8.39
CA LEU A 291 6.57 12.17 -7.06
C LEU A 291 7.96 12.79 -6.92
N MET A 292 9.02 12.08 -7.31
CA MET A 292 10.40 12.59 -7.28
C MET A 292 10.52 13.87 -8.08
N ASP A 293 10.07 13.89 -9.34
CA ASP A 293 10.12 15.08 -10.19
C ASP A 293 9.33 16.25 -9.60
N SER A 294 8.19 15.97 -8.96
CA SER A 294 7.38 17.00 -8.29
C SER A 294 8.11 17.60 -7.09
N GLN A 295 8.78 16.78 -6.28
CA GLN A 295 9.54 17.21 -5.12
C GLN A 295 10.74 18.05 -5.54
N GLU A 296 11.52 17.58 -6.52
CA GLU A 296 12.69 18.29 -7.06
C GLU A 296 12.30 19.64 -7.69
N SER A 297 11.20 19.67 -8.45
CA SER A 297 10.80 20.88 -9.17
C SER A 297 10.12 21.93 -8.28
N THR A 298 9.38 21.50 -7.26
CA THR A 298 8.61 22.41 -6.39
C THR A 298 9.35 22.76 -5.10
N GLY A 299 10.33 21.95 -4.69
CA GLY A 299 10.99 22.04 -3.38
C GLY A 299 10.08 21.64 -2.22
N PHE A 300 8.86 21.16 -2.49
CA PHE A 300 7.92 20.72 -1.47
C PHE A 300 8.00 19.20 -1.30
N ASN A 301 8.06 18.72 -0.05
CA ASN A 301 8.17 17.30 0.26
C ASN A 301 6.79 16.62 0.21
N TRP A 302 6.25 16.43 -0.99
CA TRP A 302 4.98 15.75 -1.21
C TRP A 302 5.03 14.29 -0.74
N THR A 303 3.93 13.77 -0.21
CA THR A 303 3.72 12.32 -0.15
C THR A 303 2.99 11.83 -1.40
N GLY A 304 3.05 10.52 -1.66
CA GLY A 304 2.25 9.90 -2.72
C GLY A 304 0.75 10.15 -2.55
N PHE A 305 0.26 10.20 -1.31
CA PHE A 305 -1.13 10.50 -1.00
C PHE A 305 -1.51 11.92 -1.42
N GLN A 306 -0.74 12.92 -1.00
CA GLN A 306 -0.99 14.33 -1.32
C GLN A 306 -0.96 14.59 -2.83
N LEU A 307 0.04 14.00 -3.51
CA LEU A 307 0.18 14.10 -4.95
C LEU A 307 -1.05 13.52 -5.66
N LEU A 308 -1.42 12.27 -5.38
CA LEU A 308 -2.55 11.62 -6.05
C LEU A 308 -3.88 12.29 -5.71
N LEU A 309 -4.08 12.72 -4.46
CA LEU A 309 -5.26 13.48 -4.06
C LEU A 309 -5.37 14.78 -4.86
N GLY A 310 -4.28 15.55 -4.98
CA GLY A 310 -4.28 16.77 -5.77
C GLY A 310 -4.59 16.53 -7.24
N LEU A 311 -4.02 15.48 -7.83
CA LEU A 311 -4.27 15.11 -9.22
C LEU A 311 -5.73 14.70 -9.46
N GLU A 312 -6.32 13.90 -8.58
CA GLU A 312 -7.72 13.50 -8.69
C GLU A 312 -8.68 14.68 -8.45
N ILE A 313 -8.36 15.61 -7.53
CA ILE A 313 -9.14 16.85 -7.37
C ILE A 313 -9.11 17.69 -8.66
N PHE A 314 -7.93 17.88 -9.27
CA PHE A 314 -7.83 18.63 -10.51
C PHE A 314 -8.54 17.94 -11.68
N LYS A 315 -8.52 16.61 -11.72
CA LYS A 315 -9.27 15.82 -12.70
C LYS A 315 -10.78 15.95 -12.51
N GLU A 316 -11.26 15.82 -11.28
CA GLU A 316 -12.68 16.02 -10.91
C GLU A 316 -13.18 17.41 -11.32
N LEU A 317 -12.38 18.45 -11.04
CA LEU A 317 -12.71 19.84 -11.36
C LEU A 317 -12.37 20.25 -12.81
N ASN A 318 -11.97 19.30 -13.66
CA ASN A 318 -11.65 19.50 -15.08
C ASN A 318 -10.50 20.50 -15.38
N PHE A 319 -9.54 20.59 -14.47
CA PHE A 319 -8.29 21.35 -14.64
C PHE A 319 -7.23 20.56 -15.42
N LEU A 320 -7.28 19.22 -15.36
CA LEU A 320 -6.36 18.35 -16.09
C LEU A 320 -7.03 17.04 -16.50
N THR A 321 -6.39 16.33 -17.41
CA THR A 321 -6.68 14.93 -17.73
C THR A 321 -5.47 14.06 -17.43
N ILE A 322 -5.71 12.84 -16.97
CA ILE A 322 -4.69 11.83 -16.70
C ILE A 322 -4.95 10.66 -17.64
N ASP A 323 -3.96 10.36 -18.47
CA ASP A 323 -3.92 9.18 -19.35
C ASP A 323 -2.85 8.25 -18.79
N SER A 324 -3.24 7.08 -18.30
CA SER A 324 -2.34 6.10 -17.71
C SER A 324 -2.44 4.77 -18.43
N GLY A 325 -1.28 4.15 -18.65
CA GLY A 325 -1.16 2.79 -19.18
C GLY A 325 -0.19 1.97 -18.35
N ASN A 326 0.10 0.74 -18.78
CA ASN A 326 0.89 -0.22 -17.98
C ASN A 326 2.31 0.27 -17.60
N GLN A 327 2.86 1.26 -18.29
CA GLN A 327 4.20 1.81 -18.03
C GLN A 327 4.31 3.31 -18.32
N TYR A 328 3.18 4.02 -18.20
CA TYR A 328 3.23 5.47 -18.26
C TYR A 328 2.07 6.12 -17.51
N ILE A 329 2.33 7.32 -17.00
CA ILE A 329 1.34 8.28 -16.55
C ILE A 329 1.58 9.54 -17.36
N LYS A 330 0.56 10.03 -18.05
CA LYS A 330 0.62 11.25 -18.84
C LYS A 330 -0.41 12.25 -18.32
N ILE A 331 0.05 13.43 -17.95
CA ILE A 331 -0.80 14.49 -17.41
C ILE A 331 -0.91 15.63 -18.40
N GLN A 332 -2.12 16.08 -18.70
CA GLN A 332 -2.34 17.22 -19.58
C GLN A 332 -3.24 18.25 -18.90
N CYS A 333 -2.69 19.44 -18.66
CA CYS A 333 -3.48 20.55 -18.12
C CYS A 333 -4.41 21.13 -19.19
N ASN A 334 -5.65 21.39 -18.81
CA ASN A 334 -6.60 22.11 -19.66
C ASN A 334 -6.06 23.51 -19.97
N LYS A 335 -6.18 23.96 -21.22
CA LYS A 335 -5.66 25.26 -21.67
C LYS A 335 -6.37 26.42 -20.98
N ASN A 336 -7.70 26.36 -20.91
CA ASN A 336 -8.59 27.40 -20.40
C ASN A 336 -9.57 26.82 -19.35
N PRO A 337 -9.09 26.46 -18.15
CA PRO A 337 -9.96 25.94 -17.10
C PRO A 337 -10.90 27.04 -16.60
N VAL A 338 -12.13 26.65 -16.25
CA VAL A 338 -13.08 27.54 -15.57
C VAL A 338 -12.65 27.70 -14.12
N SER A 339 -12.80 28.90 -13.56
CA SER A 339 -12.57 29.11 -12.12
C SER A 339 -13.58 28.32 -11.30
N ARG A 340 -13.10 27.60 -10.28
CA ARG A 340 -13.91 26.73 -9.42
C ARG A 340 -13.62 27.04 -7.95
N GLN A 341 -14.63 26.93 -7.10
CA GLN A 341 -14.43 26.90 -5.65
C GLN A 341 -13.97 25.51 -5.22
N LEU A 342 -13.10 25.44 -4.21
CA LEU A 342 -12.54 24.17 -3.75
C LEU A 342 -13.61 23.26 -3.13
N ASP A 343 -14.64 23.86 -2.52
CA ASP A 343 -15.75 23.13 -1.90
C ASP A 343 -16.71 22.50 -2.94
N GLU A 344 -16.55 22.82 -4.23
CA GLU A 344 -17.25 22.12 -5.32
C GLU A 344 -16.76 20.68 -5.50
N SER A 345 -15.53 20.35 -5.05
CA SER A 345 -14.99 18.99 -5.13
C SER A 345 -15.56 18.10 -4.03
N GLN A 346 -16.26 17.05 -4.44
CA GLN A 346 -16.73 15.99 -3.55
C GLN A 346 -15.56 15.30 -2.88
N LEU A 347 -14.44 15.13 -3.61
CA LEU A 347 -13.24 14.49 -3.08
C LEU A 347 -12.60 15.30 -1.96
N VAL A 348 -12.54 16.64 -2.08
CA VAL A 348 -12.08 17.52 -0.99
C VAL A 348 -12.98 17.42 0.22
N ASN A 349 -14.30 17.43 0.02
CA ASN A 349 -15.25 17.35 1.13
C ASN A 349 -15.15 16.00 1.85
N TYR A 350 -15.03 14.91 1.08
CA TYR A 350 -14.79 13.56 1.59
C TYR A 350 -13.46 13.48 2.36
N HIS A 351 -12.37 13.99 1.80
CA HIS A 351 -11.05 14.04 2.44
C HIS A 351 -11.09 14.73 3.81
N ARG A 352 -11.74 15.90 3.91
CA ARG A 352 -11.89 16.61 5.19
C ARG A 352 -12.65 15.79 6.23
N GLN A 353 -13.71 15.11 5.82
CA GLN A 353 -14.49 14.23 6.70
C GLN A 353 -13.68 12.99 7.11
N TRP A 354 -12.95 12.39 6.18
CA TRP A 354 -12.07 11.24 6.41
C TRP A 354 -10.96 11.57 7.43
N MET A 355 -10.32 12.74 7.30
CA MET A 355 -9.33 13.23 8.26
C MET A 355 -9.93 13.38 9.68
N LEU A 356 -11.15 13.91 9.78
CA LEU A 356 -11.86 14.04 11.05
C LEU A 356 -12.21 12.69 11.68
N CYS A 357 -12.73 11.74 10.89
CA CYS A 357 -13.09 10.39 11.36
C CYS A 357 -11.87 9.66 11.93
N HIS A 358 -10.69 9.88 11.35
CA HIS A 358 -9.46 9.24 11.77
C HIS A 358 -8.66 10.03 12.83
N SER A 359 -9.22 11.13 13.35
CA SER A 359 -8.53 12.02 14.31
C SER A 359 -7.20 12.58 13.79
N ILE A 360 -7.10 12.77 12.47
CA ILE A 360 -5.94 13.34 11.80
C ILE A 360 -6.10 14.86 11.79
N ASN A 361 -5.22 15.56 12.48
CA ASN A 361 -5.41 16.97 12.78
C ASN A 361 -4.51 17.82 11.87
N SER A 362 -5.09 18.51 10.87
CA SER A 362 -4.34 19.54 10.15
C SER A 362 -4.00 20.66 11.14
N ASN A 363 -2.74 21.07 11.22
CA ASN A 363 -2.35 22.31 11.90
C ASN A 363 -2.94 23.50 11.12
N ARG A 364 -4.26 23.70 11.21
CA ARG A 364 -4.92 24.93 10.80
C ARG A 364 -4.67 25.94 11.93
N GLN A 365 -3.62 26.73 11.78
CA GLN A 365 -3.61 28.09 12.30
C GLN A 365 -4.17 29.02 11.23
#